data_AF-A0A293MBR6-F1
#
_entry.id   AF-A0A293MBR6-F1
#
_cell.length_a   1.000
_cell.length_b   1.000
_cell.length_c   1.000
_cell.angle_alpha   90.00
_cell.angle_beta   90.00
_cell.angle_gamma   90.00
#
_symmetry.space_group_name_H-M   'P 1'
#
loop_
_entity.id
_entity.type
_entity.pdbx_description
1 polymer ?
#
loop_
_entity_poly.entity_id
_entity_poly.type
_entity_poly.pdbx_seq_one_letter_code
_entity_poly.pdbx_strand_id
1 'polypeptide(L)'
;MWRPRYFYNVEEKKCEKFLYGGCLGNRNNFYTLEDCERKCGKGEKTLDVCMLPQRTGDCKEWQLRYGFNRHYGECQVFVYGGCNGNENNFETEEECFFVYGGCNGNENNFETEEECSKICPKREPEQSEVCSLPRDRGPCSATVARFHYDIESEECMMFVYGGCMGNANNFQT
;
A
#
# COMPACT_ATOMS: atom_id res chain seq x y z
N MET A 1 9.32 5.56 -13.05
CA MET A 1 8.32 6.65 -13.07
C MET A 1 7.79 6.99 -11.69
N TRP A 2 7.95 8.23 -11.25
CA TRP A 2 7.29 8.74 -10.03
C TRP A 2 5.86 9.16 -10.39
N ARG A 3 4.85 8.53 -9.77
CA ARG A 3 3.45 8.83 -10.02
C ARG A 3 2.85 9.61 -8.84
N PRO A 4 2.14 10.71 -9.09
CA PRO A 4 1.37 11.38 -8.05
C PRO A 4 0.39 10.44 -7.34
N ARG A 5 0.43 10.44 -6.01
CA ARG A 5 -0.46 9.70 -5.11
C ARG A 5 -0.86 10.59 -3.94
N TYR A 6 -1.81 10.13 -3.15
CA TYR A 6 -2.27 10.81 -1.94
C TYR A 6 -2.06 9.90 -0.72
N PHE A 7 -1.66 10.48 0.40
CA PHE A 7 -1.58 9.80 1.68
C PHE A 7 -2.23 10.69 2.74
N TYR A 8 -2.77 10.11 3.79
CA TYR A 8 -3.24 10.83 4.95
C TYR A 8 -2.06 11.21 5.84
N ASN A 9 -1.83 12.51 5.98
CA ASN A 9 -0.89 13.08 6.93
C ASN A 9 -1.62 13.21 8.28
N VAL A 10 -1.14 12.49 9.29
CA VAL A 10 -1.74 12.44 10.63
C VAL A 10 -1.44 13.69 11.47
N GLU A 11 -0.31 14.35 11.24
CA GLU A 11 0.08 15.56 11.95
C GLU A 11 -0.81 16.73 11.52
N GLU A 12 -0.96 16.86 10.19
CA GLU A 12 -1.76 17.89 9.55
C GLU A 12 -3.24 17.52 9.42
N LYS A 13 -3.59 16.27 9.78
CA LYS A 13 -4.93 15.68 9.72
C LYS A 13 -5.63 15.84 8.37
N LYS A 14 -4.86 15.78 7.29
CA LYS A 14 -5.36 16.01 5.93
C LYS A 14 -4.69 15.08 4.94
N CYS A 15 -5.37 14.84 3.82
CA CYS A 15 -4.78 14.10 2.71
C CYS A 15 -3.82 14.99 1.92
N GLU A 16 -2.58 14.55 1.78
CA GLU A 16 -1.52 15.25 1.09
C GLU A 16 -1.02 14.46 -0.11
N LYS A 17 -0.50 15.17 -1.11
CA LYS A 17 0.02 14.58 -2.34
C LYS A 17 1.49 14.21 -2.14
N PHE A 18 1.87 13.01 -2.58
CA PHE A 18 3.27 12.56 -2.61
C PHE A 18 3.61 11.88 -3.95
N LEU A 19 4.91 11.69 -4.20
CA LEU A 19 5.41 10.99 -5.38
C LEU A 19 5.70 9.53 -5.04
N TYR A 20 5.01 8.61 -5.71
CA TYR A 20 5.15 7.18 -5.49
C TYR A 20 5.94 6.51 -6.62
N GLY A 21 6.98 5.76 -6.27
CA GLY A 21 7.88 5.11 -7.23
C GLY A 21 7.28 3.90 -7.96
N GLY A 22 6.03 3.51 -7.70
CA GLY A 22 5.34 2.45 -8.43
C GLY A 22 5.48 1.04 -7.84
N CYS A 23 6.35 0.84 -6.86
CA CYS A 23 6.51 -0.39 -6.11
C CYS A 23 6.84 -0.06 -4.65
N LEU A 24 6.52 -0.99 -3.74
CA LEU A 24 6.64 -0.85 -2.28
C LEU A 24 5.85 0.34 -1.73
N GLY A 25 4.99 0.08 -0.75
CA GLY A 25 4.18 1.11 -0.12
C GLY A 25 3.29 0.47 0.92
N ASN A 26 2.56 1.29 1.66
CA ASN A 26 1.54 0.81 2.57
C ASN A 26 0.16 1.21 2.05
N ARG A 27 -0.88 0.86 2.79
CA ARG A 27 -2.27 1.16 2.42
C ARG A 27 -2.58 2.66 2.47
N ASN A 28 -1.71 3.49 3.05
CA ASN A 28 -1.81 4.95 3.07
C ASN A 28 -1.27 5.54 1.76
N ASN A 29 -1.82 5.05 0.64
CA ASN A 29 -1.46 5.43 -0.71
C ASN A 29 -2.70 5.30 -1.61
N PHE A 30 -3.22 6.44 -2.04
CA PHE A 30 -4.46 6.56 -2.78
C PHE A 30 -4.22 7.19 -4.15
N TYR A 31 -4.97 6.75 -5.15
CA TYR A 31 -4.90 7.30 -6.51
C TYR A 31 -5.50 8.70 -6.59
N THR A 32 -6.55 8.99 -5.84
CA THR A 32 -7.28 10.26 -5.87
C THR A 32 -7.34 10.89 -4.48
N LEU A 33 -7.42 12.22 -4.43
CA LEU A 33 -7.64 12.97 -3.19
C LEU A 33 -8.96 12.55 -2.56
N GLU A 34 -10.02 12.45 -3.36
CA GLU A 34 -11.36 12.03 -2.91
C GLU A 34 -11.32 10.63 -2.26
N ASP A 35 -10.59 9.66 -2.81
CA ASP A 35 -10.45 8.34 -2.17
C ASP A 35 -9.72 8.41 -0.83
N CYS A 36 -8.69 9.25 -0.75
CA CYS A 36 -8.01 9.51 0.51
C CYS A 36 -8.95 10.21 1.51
N GLU A 37 -9.66 11.25 1.11
CA GLU A 37 -10.54 12.03 1.98
C GLU A 37 -11.79 11.25 2.40
N ARG A 38 -12.36 10.45 1.51
CA ARG A 38 -13.45 9.53 1.82
C ARG A 38 -13.01 8.47 2.82
N LYS A 39 -11.76 7.99 2.75
CA LYS A 39 -11.21 6.98 3.65
C LYS A 39 -10.63 7.57 4.94
N CYS A 40 -10.14 8.81 4.92
CA CYS A 40 -9.32 9.39 5.99
C CYS A 40 -9.67 10.86 6.32
N GLY A 41 -10.27 11.61 5.39
CA GLY A 41 -10.53 13.06 5.46
C GLY A 41 -11.76 13.49 6.24
N LYS A 42 -12.51 12.56 6.85
CA LYS A 42 -13.46 12.93 7.91
C LYS A 42 -12.69 13.17 9.20
N GLY A 43 -12.00 14.31 9.26
CA GLY A 43 -11.26 14.83 10.42
C GLY A 43 -12.11 15.15 11.66
N GLU A 44 -13.27 14.53 11.82
CA GLU A 44 -14.14 14.65 12.98
C GLU A 44 -14.75 13.28 13.32
N LYS A 45 -14.01 12.50 14.11
CA LYS A 45 -14.41 11.51 15.14
C LYS A 45 -13.10 10.85 15.61
N THR A 46 -12.37 11.37 16.59
CA THR A 46 -12.68 11.34 18.04
C THR A 46 -13.35 10.04 18.46
N LEU A 47 -12.59 8.95 18.45
CA LEU A 47 -12.50 7.97 19.53
C LEU A 47 -11.44 6.97 19.09
N ASP A 48 -10.32 6.90 19.82
CA ASP A 48 -9.41 5.77 19.67
C ASP A 48 -10.19 4.54 20.16
N VAL A 49 -10.82 3.84 19.22
CA VAL A 49 -11.67 2.68 19.47
C VAL A 49 -10.91 1.65 20.32
N CYS A 50 -9.60 1.57 20.15
CA CYS A 50 -8.70 0.69 20.88
C CYS A 50 -8.44 1.15 22.33
N MET A 51 -8.76 2.41 22.69
CA MET A 51 -8.75 2.90 24.07
C MET A 51 -10.06 2.65 24.82
N LEU A 52 -11.14 2.32 24.13
CA LEU A 52 -12.41 2.00 24.75
C LEU A 52 -12.33 0.66 25.50
N PRO A 53 -13.04 0.51 26.64
CA PRO A 53 -13.13 -0.80 27.29
C PRO A 53 -13.98 -1.76 26.46
N GLN A 54 -13.67 -3.05 26.51
CA GLN A 54 -14.58 -4.09 26.01
C GLN A 54 -15.90 -4.02 26.80
N ARG A 55 -17.05 -3.86 26.11
CA ARG A 55 -18.34 -3.63 26.77
C ARG A 55 -19.39 -4.66 26.36
N THR A 56 -19.75 -5.53 27.31
CA THR A 56 -20.81 -6.54 27.14
C THR A 56 -22.17 -5.90 26.90
N GLY A 57 -22.52 -4.85 27.64
CA GLY A 57 -23.88 -4.30 27.65
C GLY A 57 -24.88 -5.19 28.43
N ASP A 58 -26.15 -4.79 28.46
CA ASP A 58 -27.15 -5.33 29.40
C ASP A 58 -28.22 -6.22 28.75
N CYS A 59 -28.14 -6.42 27.42
CA CYS A 59 -29.00 -7.37 26.72
C CYS A 59 -28.53 -8.82 26.96
N LYS A 60 -29.42 -9.79 26.67
CA LYS A 60 -29.20 -11.23 26.94
C LYS A 60 -29.02 -12.05 25.66
N GLU A 61 -28.48 -11.43 24.63
CA GLU A 61 -28.18 -12.06 23.35
C GLU A 61 -26.67 -12.23 23.23
N TRP A 62 -26.19 -13.38 23.72
CA TRP A 62 -24.77 -13.65 23.86
C TRP A 62 -24.10 -13.89 22.51
N GLN A 63 -23.22 -12.97 22.11
CA GLN A 63 -22.43 -13.04 20.90
C GLN A 63 -20.94 -12.99 21.27
N LEU A 64 -20.13 -13.84 20.63
CA LEU A 64 -18.67 -13.75 20.72
C LEU A 64 -18.18 -12.67 19.76
N ARG A 65 -17.32 -11.79 20.27
CA ARG A 65 -16.76 -10.64 19.54
C ARG A 65 -15.31 -10.46 19.92
N TYR A 66 -14.55 -9.76 19.11
CA TYR A 66 -13.19 -9.34 19.41
C TYR A 66 -13.20 -7.90 19.90
N GLY A 67 -12.34 -7.59 20.87
CA GLY A 67 -12.05 -6.22 21.28
C GLY A 67 -10.60 -6.08 21.70
N PHE A 68 -10.00 -4.95 21.39
CA PHE A 68 -8.60 -4.67 21.70
C PHE A 68 -8.42 -4.47 23.22
N ASN A 69 -7.51 -5.23 23.81
CA ASN A 69 -7.07 -5.07 25.17
C ASN A 69 -5.77 -4.28 25.22
N ARG A 70 -5.85 -3.00 25.57
CA ARG A 70 -4.67 -2.12 25.64
C ARG A 70 -3.61 -2.54 26.66
N HIS A 71 -3.99 -3.27 27.71
CA HIS A 71 -3.04 -3.66 28.76
C HIS A 71 -2.02 -4.66 28.22
N TYR A 72 -2.47 -5.54 27.33
CA TYR A 72 -1.66 -6.56 26.68
C TYR A 72 -1.29 -6.20 25.24
N GLY A 73 -1.94 -5.18 24.66
CA GLY A 73 -1.70 -4.73 23.29
C GLY A 73 -2.21 -5.70 22.23
N GLU A 74 -3.24 -6.49 22.53
CA GLU A 74 -3.74 -7.57 21.66
C GLU A 74 -5.26 -7.59 21.56
N CYS A 75 -5.78 -8.15 20.47
CA CYS A 75 -7.20 -8.42 20.31
C CYS A 75 -7.61 -9.65 21.12
N GLN A 76 -8.65 -9.52 21.94
CA GLN A 76 -9.15 -10.62 22.77
C GLN A 76 -10.63 -10.84 22.51
N VAL A 77 -11.04 -12.10 22.59
CA VAL A 77 -12.46 -12.48 22.52
C VAL A 77 -13.15 -12.04 23.82
N PHE A 78 -14.31 -11.39 23.70
CA PHE A 78 -15.19 -11.07 24.80
C PHE A 78 -16.65 -11.36 24.44
N VAL A 79 -17.51 -11.39 25.47
CA VAL A 79 -18.94 -11.62 25.28
C VAL A 79 -19.65 -10.28 25.14
N TYR A 80 -20.33 -10.10 24.01
CA TYR A 80 -21.25 -9.00 23.75
C TYR A 80 -22.70 -9.46 23.97
N GLY A 81 -23.47 -8.71 24.75
CA GLY A 81 -24.86 -9.03 25.11
C GLY A 81 -25.89 -8.66 24.05
N GLY A 82 -25.47 -8.10 22.91
CA GLY A 82 -26.32 -7.78 21.75
C GLY A 82 -26.82 -6.33 21.70
N CYS A 83 -26.63 -5.53 22.76
CA CYS A 83 -26.95 -4.11 22.74
C CYS A 83 -26.06 -3.31 23.70
N ASN A 84 -26.08 -1.98 23.60
CA ASN A 84 -25.41 -1.05 24.52
C ASN A 84 -23.90 -1.30 24.69
N GLY A 85 -23.25 -1.85 23.67
CA GLY A 85 -21.80 -1.97 23.58
C GLY A 85 -21.14 -0.64 23.25
N ASN A 86 -19.89 -0.70 22.79
CA ASN A 86 -19.20 0.42 22.16
C ASN A 86 -18.45 -0.08 20.92
N GLU A 87 -17.70 0.80 20.29
CA GLU A 87 -17.02 0.56 19.03
C GLU A 87 -15.86 -0.44 19.14
N ASN A 88 -15.36 -0.75 20.36
CA ASN A 88 -14.35 -1.80 20.59
C ASN A 88 -15.00 -3.19 20.59
N ASN A 89 -15.60 -3.53 19.45
CA ASN A 89 -16.45 -4.69 19.26
C ASN A 89 -16.46 -5.09 17.78
N PHE A 90 -15.66 -6.09 17.44
CA PHE A 90 -15.41 -6.55 16.08
C PHE A 90 -15.89 -7.99 15.90
N GLU A 91 -16.30 -8.34 14.69
CA GLU A 91 -16.78 -9.70 14.40
C GLU A 91 -15.61 -10.67 14.19
N THR A 92 -14.53 -10.17 13.60
CA THR A 92 -13.33 -10.94 13.29
C THR A 92 -12.10 -10.36 13.99
N GLU A 93 -11.10 -11.21 14.19
CA GLU A 93 -9.81 -10.80 14.77
C GLU A 93 -9.10 -9.82 13.84
N GLU A 94 -9.21 -10.03 12.53
CA GLU A 94 -8.65 -9.17 11.50
C GLU A 94 -9.24 -7.75 11.51
N GLU A 95 -10.55 -7.61 11.74
CA GLU A 95 -11.19 -6.31 11.91
C GLU A 95 -10.68 -5.58 13.15
N CYS A 96 -10.48 -6.31 14.25
CA CYS A 96 -9.93 -5.75 15.49
C CYS A 96 -8.49 -5.26 15.29
N PHE A 97 -7.67 -6.00 14.53
CA PHE A 97 -6.30 -5.58 14.19
C PHE A 97 -6.22 -4.44 13.16
N PHE A 98 -7.26 -4.23 12.35
CA PHE A 98 -7.21 -3.34 11.20
C PHE A 98 -8.21 -2.16 11.29
N VAL A 99 -8.02 -1.30 12.31
CA VAL A 99 -8.73 -0.01 12.41
C VAL A 99 -7.84 1.11 11.84
N TYR A 100 -8.34 1.79 10.82
CA TYR A 100 -7.66 2.95 10.23
C TYR A 100 -7.71 4.13 11.22
N GLY A 101 -6.65 4.30 12.02
CA GLY A 101 -6.52 5.34 13.06
C GLY A 101 -5.56 5.05 14.23
N GLY A 102 -5.05 3.81 14.36
CA GLY A 102 -4.19 3.31 15.46
C GLY A 102 -4.67 1.89 15.85
N CYS A 103 -3.86 0.91 16.27
CA CYS A 103 -2.56 0.89 16.93
C CYS A 103 -1.59 -0.09 16.24
N ASN A 104 -0.30 0.24 16.26
CA ASN A 104 0.83 -0.32 15.49
C ASN A 104 0.91 0.08 14.01
N GLY A 105 2.06 0.65 13.65
CA GLY A 105 2.54 0.68 12.27
C GLY A 105 2.90 -0.74 11.81
N ASN A 106 2.91 -0.95 10.50
CA ASN A 106 3.46 -2.20 9.94
C ASN A 106 4.99 -2.21 10.02
N GLU A 107 5.64 -3.34 9.71
CA GLU A 107 7.11 -3.54 9.73
C GLU A 107 7.93 -2.55 8.87
N ASN A 108 7.26 -1.62 8.16
CA ASN A 108 7.87 -0.55 7.38
C ASN A 108 7.86 0.80 8.14
N ASN A 109 8.07 0.77 9.47
CA ASN A 109 8.17 1.93 10.35
C ASN A 109 9.56 1.97 11.01
N PHE A 110 10.53 2.58 10.31
CA PHE A 110 11.93 2.66 10.75
C PHE A 110 12.19 3.93 11.56
N GLU A 111 13.03 3.83 12.60
CA GLU A 111 13.36 4.95 13.50
C GLU A 111 14.21 6.02 12.78
N THR A 112 14.96 5.63 11.75
CA THR A 112 15.80 6.54 10.97
C THR A 112 15.69 6.30 9.46
N GLU A 113 15.93 7.36 8.66
CA GLU A 113 16.01 7.26 7.19
C GLU A 113 17.09 6.27 6.74
N GLU A 114 18.16 6.14 7.52
CA GLU A 114 19.28 5.23 7.23
C GLU A 114 18.89 3.76 7.39
N GLU A 115 18.16 3.41 8.44
CA GLU A 115 17.62 2.05 8.66
C GLU A 115 16.60 1.67 7.58
N CYS A 116 15.73 2.62 7.22
CA CYS A 116 14.84 2.49 6.08
C CYS A 116 15.61 2.22 4.80
N SER A 117 16.68 2.98 4.55
CA SER A 117 17.51 2.87 3.35
C SER A 117 18.38 1.60 3.32
N LYS A 118 18.65 0.97 4.46
CA LYS A 118 19.40 -0.31 4.53
C LYS A 118 18.54 -1.50 4.09
N ILE A 119 17.26 -1.49 4.46
CA ILE A 119 16.30 -2.55 4.12
C ILE A 119 15.70 -2.30 2.73
N CYS A 120 15.51 -1.03 2.37
CA CYS A 120 15.07 -0.57 1.06
C CYS A 120 16.18 0.29 0.43
N PRO A 121 17.25 -0.31 -0.14
CA PRO A 121 18.30 0.45 -0.78
C PRO A 121 17.70 1.35 -1.85
N LYS A 122 18.07 2.65 -1.83
CA LYS A 122 17.84 3.55 -2.96
C LYS A 122 18.32 2.79 -4.19
N ARG A 123 17.42 2.49 -5.13
CA ARG A 123 17.85 2.01 -6.45
C ARG A 123 18.70 3.15 -7.00
N GLU A 124 20.02 2.97 -6.96
CA GLU A 124 20.91 3.83 -7.73
C GLU A 124 20.40 3.81 -9.17
N PRO A 125 20.28 4.97 -9.82
CA PRO A 125 19.86 5.03 -11.20
C PRO A 125 21.03 4.58 -12.08
N GLU A 126 21.43 3.30 -11.98
CA GLU A 126 21.88 2.63 -13.18
C GLU A 126 20.60 2.33 -13.96
N GLN A 127 20.22 3.30 -14.79
CA GLN A 127 19.38 3.07 -15.94
C GLN A 127 20.04 1.90 -16.68
N SER A 128 19.51 0.69 -16.46
CA SER A 128 20.03 -0.55 -17.05
C SER A 128 20.48 -0.26 -18.46
N GLU A 129 21.78 -0.40 -18.76
CA GLU A 129 22.33 -0.01 -20.07
C GLU A 129 21.51 -0.67 -21.18
N VAL A 130 21.07 -1.91 -20.95
CA VAL A 130 20.13 -2.66 -21.79
C VAL A 130 18.83 -1.89 -22.05
N CYS A 131 18.15 -1.41 -21.03
CA CYS A 131 16.88 -0.70 -21.16
C CYS A 131 17.02 0.71 -21.77
N SER A 132 18.25 1.22 -21.87
CA SER A 132 18.55 2.49 -22.54
C SER A 132 18.80 2.37 -24.04
N LEU A 133 19.00 1.14 -24.54
CA LEU A 133 19.19 0.92 -25.97
C LEU A 133 17.89 1.16 -26.74
N PRO A 134 17.94 1.69 -27.96
CA PRO A 134 16.74 1.82 -28.80
C PRO A 134 16.21 0.44 -29.19
N ARG A 135 14.92 0.34 -29.56
CA ARG A 135 14.41 -0.88 -30.19
C ARG A 135 15.17 -1.16 -31.48
N ASP A 136 15.64 -2.39 -31.64
CA ASP A 136 16.38 -2.80 -32.84
C ASP A 136 15.75 -4.04 -33.48
N ARG A 137 15.21 -3.84 -34.68
CA ARG A 137 14.59 -4.91 -35.47
C ARG A 137 15.64 -5.88 -36.03
N GLY A 138 16.89 -5.47 -36.19
CA GLY A 138 17.93 -6.22 -36.89
C GLY A 138 17.67 -6.33 -38.41
N PRO A 139 18.59 -6.96 -39.15
CA PRO A 139 18.56 -6.99 -40.61
C PRO A 139 17.70 -8.13 -41.21
N CYS A 140 17.33 -9.13 -40.42
CA CYS A 140 16.51 -10.25 -40.88
C CYS A 140 15.02 -9.87 -41.04
N SER A 141 14.28 -10.67 -41.80
CA SER A 141 12.92 -10.34 -42.26
C SER A 141 11.80 -11.13 -41.59
N ALA A 142 12.07 -11.84 -40.48
CA ALA A 142 11.02 -12.50 -39.72
C ALA A 142 10.12 -11.49 -39.00
N THR A 143 8.92 -11.94 -38.59
CA THR A 143 7.94 -11.12 -37.88
C THR A 143 7.73 -11.71 -36.50
N VAL A 144 8.67 -11.49 -35.59
CA VAL A 144 8.62 -12.01 -34.21
C VAL A 144 8.19 -10.90 -33.27
N ALA A 145 7.05 -11.07 -32.59
CA ALA A 145 6.61 -10.13 -31.56
C ALA A 145 7.54 -10.20 -30.34
N ARG A 146 8.08 -9.05 -29.94
CA ARG A 146 8.97 -8.86 -28.80
C ARG A 146 8.58 -7.56 -28.07
N PHE A 147 9.15 -7.36 -26.89
CA PHE A 147 8.99 -6.13 -26.12
C PHE A 147 10.34 -5.42 -26.01
N HIS A 148 10.31 -4.09 -26.03
CA HIS A 148 11.43 -3.27 -25.61
C HIS A 148 10.95 -2.31 -24.53
N TYR A 149 11.84 -1.89 -23.65
CA TYR A 149 11.57 -0.76 -22.77
C TYR A 149 11.68 0.54 -23.56
N ASP A 150 10.65 1.36 -23.52
CA ASP A 150 10.61 2.69 -24.14
C ASP A 150 10.79 3.75 -23.06
N ILE A 151 11.89 4.50 -23.11
CA ILE A 151 12.19 5.50 -22.07
C ILE A 151 11.25 6.70 -22.14
N GLU A 152 10.80 7.08 -23.33
CA GLU A 152 9.92 8.25 -23.51
C GLU A 152 8.56 8.04 -22.83
N SER A 153 7.97 6.84 -22.98
CA SER A 153 6.72 6.47 -22.31
C SER A 153 6.91 5.81 -20.95
N GLU A 154 8.13 5.39 -20.60
CA GLU A 154 8.47 4.55 -19.46
C GLU A 154 7.69 3.21 -19.41
N GLU A 155 7.36 2.65 -20.57
CA GLU A 155 6.55 1.43 -20.72
C GLU A 155 7.27 0.34 -21.53
N CYS A 156 6.94 -0.93 -21.28
CA CYS A 156 7.36 -2.04 -22.13
C CYS A 156 6.45 -2.11 -23.36
N MET A 157 6.97 -1.67 -24.50
CA MET A 157 6.23 -1.56 -25.75
C MET A 157 6.54 -2.73 -26.67
N MET A 158 5.51 -3.27 -27.31
CA MET A 158 5.67 -4.33 -28.30
C MET A 158 6.32 -3.78 -29.58
N PHE A 159 7.27 -4.52 -30.15
CA PHE A 159 7.82 -4.25 -31.47
C PHE A 159 8.02 -5.56 -32.26
N VAL A 160 8.23 -5.40 -33.57
CA VAL A 160 8.51 -6.53 -34.47
C VAL A 160 10.02 -6.70 -34.61
N TYR A 161 10.53 -7.83 -34.11
CA TYR A 161 11.92 -8.23 -34.26
C TYR A 161 12.10 -9.11 -35.51
N GLY A 162 13.15 -8.79 -36.29
CA GLY A 162 13.49 -9.40 -37.56
C GLY A 162 14.03 -10.83 -37.47
N GLY A 163 14.33 -11.31 -36.25
CA GLY A 163 14.75 -12.69 -35.99
C GLY A 163 16.26 -12.93 -35.96
N CYS A 164 17.08 -11.90 -36.22
CA CYS A 164 18.54 -11.98 -36.02
C CYS A 164 19.15 -10.63 -35.65
N MET A 165 20.32 -10.66 -35.00
CA MET A 165 21.04 -9.51 -34.46
C MET A 165 20.18 -8.68 -33.49
N GLY A 166 20.16 -7.36 -33.63
CA GLY A 166 19.51 -6.49 -32.65
C GLY A 166 20.42 -6.19 -31.47
N ASN A 167 19.80 -5.65 -30.42
CA ASN A 167 20.46 -5.37 -29.15
C ASN A 167 19.70 -5.99 -27.98
N ALA A 168 20.21 -5.78 -26.77
CA ALA A 168 19.69 -6.42 -25.57
C ALA A 168 18.30 -5.90 -25.13
N ASN A 169 17.82 -4.76 -25.65
CA ASN A 169 16.47 -4.25 -25.39
C ASN A 169 15.42 -5.01 -26.23
N ASN A 170 15.34 -6.31 -26.02
CA ASN A 170 14.55 -7.26 -26.80
C ASN A 170 14.12 -8.44 -25.92
N PHE A 171 12.93 -8.31 -25.34
CA PHE A 171 12.38 -9.23 -24.35
C PHE A 171 11.20 -10.03 -24.93
N GLN A 172 10.97 -11.22 -24.40
CA GLN A 172 9.85 -12.07 -24.82
C GLN A 172 8.53 -11.73 -24.10
N THR A 173 8.61 -11.25 -22.86
CA THR A 173 7.49 -10.95 -21.96
C THR A 173 7.85 -9.81 -21.02
#